data_AF-A0A378IC49-F1
#
_entry.id   AF-A0A378IC49-F1
#
_cell.length_a   1.000
_cell.length_b   1.000
_cell.length_c   1.000
_cell.angle_alpha   90.00
_cell.angle_beta   90.00
_cell.angle_gamma   90.00
#
_symmetry.space_group_name_H-M   'P 1'
#
loop_
_entity.id
_entity.type
_entity.pdbx_description
1 polymer ?
#
loop_
_entity_poly.entity_id
_entity_poly.type
_entity_poly.pdbx_seq_one_letter_code
_entity_poly.pdbx_strand_id
1 'polypeptide(L)'
;MKKSLTENIMTSKQGQQRTNVRKNKVEFLALREDISEALEKGWSITVIWETLRDEGSFTATYNTFRLYVLKYLNGQRPGYSQKESV
;
A
#
# COMPACT_ATOMS: atom_id res chain seq x y z
N MET A 1 28.97 -27.09 3.04
CA MET A 1 29.05 -26.26 4.27
C MET A 1 27.64 -25.98 4.76
N LYS A 2 27.35 -26.15 6.05
CA LYS A 2 26.04 -25.77 6.63
C LYS A 2 26.00 -24.24 6.75
N LYS A 3 24.99 -23.60 6.17
CA LYS A 3 24.77 -22.14 6.30
C LYS A 3 24.58 -21.78 7.76
N SER A 4 25.18 -20.66 8.18
CA SER A 4 25.03 -20.15 9.55
C SER A 4 23.57 -19.80 9.82
N LEU A 5 23.13 -19.93 11.08
CA LEU A 5 21.78 -19.57 11.51
C LEU A 5 21.41 -18.13 11.07
N THR A 6 22.38 -17.21 11.14
CA THR A 6 22.23 -15.81 10.70
C THR A 6 21.95 -15.71 9.20
N GLU A 7 22.63 -16.51 8.40
CA GLU A 7 22.49 -16.56 6.93
C GLU A 7 21.10 -17.09 6.53
N ASN A 8 20.59 -18.10 7.25
CA ASN A 8 19.24 -18.63 7.03
C ASN A 8 18.16 -17.62 7.42
N ILE A 9 18.33 -16.87 8.52
CA ILE A 9 17.39 -15.80 8.94
C ILE A 9 17.37 -14.65 7.93
N MET A 10 18.54 -14.24 7.41
CA MET A 10 18.61 -13.18 6.41
C MET A 10 17.94 -13.60 5.10
N THR A 11 18.15 -14.84 4.66
CA THR A 11 17.60 -15.33 3.40
C THR A 11 16.08 -15.50 3.46
N SER A 12 15.54 -16.04 4.56
CA SER A 12 14.10 -16.24 4.73
C SER A 12 13.32 -14.94 4.86
N LYS A 13 13.83 -13.99 5.67
CA LYS A 13 13.21 -12.67 5.84
C LYS A 13 13.18 -11.87 4.53
N GLN A 14 14.27 -11.91 3.75
CA GLN A 14 14.30 -11.24 2.45
C GLN A 14 13.30 -11.84 1.45
N GLY A 15 13.18 -13.17 1.40
CA GLY A 15 12.19 -13.84 0.55
C GLY A 15 10.75 -13.45 0.91
N GLN A 16 10.42 -13.51 2.20
CA GLN A 16 9.09 -13.16 2.72
C GLN A 16 8.75 -11.67 2.49
N GLN A 17 9.70 -10.78 2.71
CA GLN A 17 9.53 -9.34 2.44
C GLN A 17 9.24 -9.07 0.96
N ARG A 18 9.99 -9.69 0.04
CA ARG A 18 9.76 -9.52 -1.41
C ARG A 18 8.39 -10.03 -1.83
N THR A 19 7.94 -11.17 -1.29
CA THR A 19 6.61 -11.73 -1.57
C THR A 19 5.51 -10.80 -1.06
N ASN A 20 5.63 -10.28 0.16
CA ASN A 20 4.66 -9.34 0.71
C ASN A 20 4.57 -8.05 -0.12
N VAL A 21 5.70 -7.48 -0.55
CA VAL A 21 5.72 -6.28 -1.42
C VAL A 21 5.00 -6.55 -2.75
N ARG A 22 5.21 -7.72 -3.37
CA ARG A 22 4.50 -8.09 -4.59
C ARG A 22 3.01 -8.26 -4.36
N LYS A 23 2.62 -8.96 -3.30
CA LYS A 23 1.22 -9.17 -2.92
C LYS A 23 0.48 -7.85 -2.71
N ASN A 24 1.04 -6.97 -1.87
CA ASN A 24 0.44 -5.68 -1.56
C ASN A 24 0.26 -4.80 -2.80
N LYS A 25 1.23 -4.86 -3.74
CA LYS A 25 1.12 -4.14 -5.00
C LYS A 25 -0.02 -4.67 -5.86
N VAL A 26 -0.22 -5.99 -5.92
CA VAL A 26 -1.32 -6.60 -6.69
C VAL A 26 -2.67 -6.22 -6.08
N GLU A 27 -2.82 -6.34 -4.76
CA GLU A 27 -4.03 -5.91 -4.04
C GLU A 27 -4.35 -4.43 -4.32
N PHE A 28 -3.35 -3.55 -4.24
CA PHE A 28 -3.54 -2.13 -4.53
C PHE A 28 -3.99 -1.86 -5.97
N LEU A 29 -3.36 -2.53 -6.95
CA LEU A 29 -3.68 -2.31 -8.35
C LEU A 29 -5.07 -2.84 -8.72
N ALA A 30 -5.55 -3.90 -8.06
CA ALA A 30 -6.90 -4.42 -8.24
C ALA A 30 -7.97 -3.40 -7.76
N LEU A 31 -7.68 -2.66 -6.70
CA LEU A 31 -8.58 -1.65 -6.10
C LEU A 31 -8.35 -0.24 -6.65
N ARG A 32 -7.47 -0.07 -7.65
CA ARG A 32 -7.00 1.25 -8.08
C ARG A 32 -8.13 2.17 -8.55
N GLU A 33 -9.09 1.61 -9.28
CA GLU A 33 -10.22 2.37 -9.83
C GLU A 33 -11.15 2.85 -8.72
N ASP A 34 -11.54 1.96 -7.80
CA ASP A 34 -12.36 2.30 -6.63
C ASP A 34 -11.69 3.35 -5.73
N ILE A 35 -10.37 3.20 -5.49
CA ILE A 35 -9.58 4.19 -4.74
C ILE A 35 -9.59 5.53 -5.46
N SER A 36 -9.39 5.55 -6.79
CA SER A 36 -9.43 6.79 -7.57
C SER A 36 -10.79 7.48 -7.50
N GLU A 37 -11.87 6.73 -7.62
CA GLU A 37 -13.24 7.24 -7.53
C GLU A 37 -13.54 7.81 -6.15
N ALA A 38 -13.15 7.12 -5.08
CA ALA A 38 -13.33 7.61 -3.71
C ALA A 38 -12.57 8.93 -3.49
N LEU A 39 -11.37 9.05 -4.07
CA LEU A 39 -10.59 10.28 -4.03
C LEU A 39 -11.21 11.43 -4.84
N GLU A 40 -11.84 11.15 -5.97
CA GLU A 40 -12.62 12.13 -6.74
C GLU A 40 -13.80 12.67 -5.94
N LYS A 41 -14.45 11.80 -5.18
CA LYS A 41 -15.58 12.14 -4.30
C LYS A 41 -15.15 12.89 -3.03
N GLY A 42 -13.85 13.13 -2.84
CA GLY A 42 -13.32 13.93 -1.72
C GLY A 42 -13.12 13.15 -0.43
N TRP A 43 -13.18 11.82 -0.46
CA TRP A 43 -12.84 11.01 0.72
C TRP A 43 -11.34 11.12 1.04
N SER A 44 -11.00 11.11 2.33
CA SER A 44 -9.60 11.17 2.76
C SER A 44 -8.89 9.83 2.52
N ILE A 45 -7.58 9.87 2.27
CA ILE A 45 -6.75 8.65 2.12
C ILE A 45 -6.88 7.74 3.35
N THR A 46 -6.93 8.33 4.55
CA THR A 46 -7.08 7.59 5.81
C THR A 46 -8.38 6.80 5.83
N VAL A 47 -9.51 7.46 5.55
CA VAL A 47 -10.83 6.79 5.57
C VAL A 47 -10.88 5.66 4.55
N ILE A 48 -10.37 5.89 3.33
CA ILE A 48 -10.34 4.84 2.30
C ILE A 48 -9.50 3.64 2.75
N TRP A 49 -8.32 3.88 3.34
CA TRP A 49 -7.47 2.81 3.82
C TRP A 49 -8.11 2.04 4.98
N GLU A 50 -8.74 2.72 5.93
CA GLU A 50 -9.45 2.09 7.06
C GLU A 50 -10.58 1.20 6.56
N THR A 51 -11.45 1.72 5.69
CA THR A 51 -12.56 0.94 5.09
C THR A 51 -12.05 -0.31 4.39
N LEU A 52 -11.06 -0.19 3.49
CA LEU A 52 -10.52 -1.33 2.75
C LEU A 52 -9.84 -2.36 3.67
N ARG A 53 -9.28 -1.92 4.78
CA ARG A 53 -8.64 -2.79 5.76
C ARG A 53 -9.65 -3.52 6.64
N ASP A 54 -10.70 -2.82 7.07
CA ASP A 54 -11.77 -3.37 7.89
C ASP A 54 -12.61 -4.39 7.12
N GLU A 55 -12.80 -4.18 5.81
CA GLU A 55 -13.40 -5.15 4.89
C GLU A 55 -12.48 -6.34 4.57
N GLY A 56 -11.18 -6.25 4.89
CA GLY A 56 -10.18 -7.26 4.54
C GLY A 56 -9.74 -7.23 3.07
N SER A 57 -10.21 -6.25 2.29
CA SER A 57 -9.87 -6.04 0.88
C SER A 57 -8.42 -5.60 0.68
N PHE A 58 -7.81 -4.97 1.68
CA PHE A 58 -6.41 -4.51 1.62
C PHE A 58 -5.64 -4.83 2.90
N THR A 59 -4.52 -5.55 2.77
CA THR A 59 -3.80 -6.09 3.95
C THR A 59 -2.59 -5.27 4.39
N ALA A 60 -2.13 -4.32 3.58
CA ALA A 60 -0.92 -3.56 3.87
C ALA A 60 -1.16 -2.38 4.85
N THR A 61 -0.07 -1.91 5.44
CA THR A 61 -0.09 -0.75 6.35
C THR A 61 -0.50 0.54 5.64
N TYR A 62 -1.02 1.51 6.41
CA TYR A 62 -1.37 2.84 5.91
C TYR A 62 -0.22 3.51 5.12
N ASN A 63 1.02 3.44 5.64
CA ASN A 63 2.17 4.01 4.96
C ASN A 63 2.41 3.37 3.59
N THR A 64 2.25 2.05 3.47
CA THR A 64 2.35 1.35 2.18
C THR A 64 1.24 1.81 1.23
N PHE A 65 0.00 1.90 1.72
CA PHE A 65 -1.14 2.38 0.95
C PHE A 65 -0.90 3.79 0.41
N ARG A 66 -0.53 4.73 1.30
CA ARG A 66 -0.26 6.12 0.95
C ARG A 66 0.86 6.25 -0.08
N LEU A 67 1.94 5.47 0.06
CA LEU A 67 3.03 5.44 -0.95
C LEU A 67 2.54 4.94 -2.32
N TYR A 68 1.62 3.98 -2.34
CA TYR A 68 1.03 3.50 -3.58
C TYR A 68 0.08 4.51 -4.21
N VAL A 69 -0.75 5.19 -3.42
CA VAL A 69 -1.55 6.34 -3.89
C VAL A 69 -0.65 7.38 -4.54
N LEU A 70 0.42 7.81 -3.86
CA LEU A 70 1.37 8.77 -4.42
C LEU A 70 2.08 8.23 -5.67
N LYS A 71 2.42 6.95 -5.72
CA LYS A 71 3.17 6.38 -6.85
C LYS A 71 2.31 6.15 -8.09
N TYR A 72 1.09 5.67 -7.90
CA TYR A 72 0.24 5.16 -8.99
C TYR A 72 -0.90 6.12 -9.35
N LEU A 73 -1.19 7.11 -8.52
CA LEU A 73 -2.27 8.09 -8.73
C LEU A 73 -1.77 9.55 -8.84
N ASN A 74 -0.57 9.94 -8.34
CA ASN A 74 -0.06 11.33 -8.51
C ASN A 74 0.15 11.72 -9.98
N GLY A 75 0.49 10.78 -10.86
CA GLY A 75 0.74 11.08 -12.27
C GLY A 75 -0.49 11.60 -13.03
N GLN A 76 -1.68 11.56 -12.41
CA GLN A 76 -2.93 11.97 -13.04
C GLN A 76 -3.49 13.31 -12.53
N ARG A 77 -2.98 13.92 -11.45
CA ARG A 77 -3.56 15.19 -10.92
C ARG A 77 -2.55 16.12 -10.22
N PRO A 78 -2.47 17.42 -10.60
CA PRO A 78 -1.65 18.42 -9.91
C PRO A 78 -2.26 18.95 -8.59
N GLY A 79 -3.38 18.37 -8.12
CA GLY A 79 -4.16 18.92 -7.00
C GLY A 79 -4.05 18.18 -5.66
N TYR A 80 -3.21 17.13 -5.57
CA TYR A 80 -3.10 16.30 -4.37
C TYR A 80 -2.23 16.98 -3.30
N SER A 81 -2.65 18.16 -2.87
CA SER A 81 -2.07 18.87 -1.73
C SER A 81 -2.58 18.20 -0.46
N GLN A 82 -1.67 17.63 0.34
CA GLN A 82 -1.95 17.27 1.73
C GLN A 82 -2.42 18.52 2.46
N LYS A 83 -3.72 18.80 2.47
CA LYS A 83 -4.32 19.57 3.54
C LYS A 83 -4.48 18.61 4.70
N GLU A 84 -3.43 18.54 5.52
CA GLU A 84 -3.57 18.17 6.93
C GLU A 84 -4.74 18.99 7.48
N SER A 85 -5.82 18.30 7.86
CA SER A 85 -6.85 18.92 8.68
C SER A 85 -6.25 19.15 10.07
N VAL A 86 -6.49 20.38 10.53
CA VAL A 86 -6.16 21.02 11.81
C VAL A 86 -6.34 20.09 13.01
#